data_AF-A0AAU7G9Y0-F1
#
_entry.id   AF-A0AAU7G9Y0-F1
#
_cell.length_a   1.000
_cell.length_b   1.000
_cell.length_c   1.000
_cell.angle_alpha   90.00
_cell.angle_beta   90.00
_cell.angle_gamma   90.00
#
_symmetry.space_group_name_H-M   'P 1'
#
loop_
_entity.id
_entity.type
_entity.pdbx_description
1 polymer ?
#
loop_
_entity_poly.entity_id
_entity_poly.type
_entity_poly.pdbx_seq_one_letter_code
_entity_poly.pdbx_strand_id
1 'polypeptide(L)'
;MDWFVDPERGRWLQERIPELGEMVPTGMPAYGRILHPAYESNDDGEERSVRWAELATRTGTTVDGDTQWWDISPDGGSGQTKSDGWWLNPPQDGWIDPALLRAFVPVLWSHTRTPEDITVGVWEGWGLTAVSTSLFFVGDAESDAGADVEVELDRLRSEAEDHQRRRLEATSPRLLRMQEFDGTVWERAVAGDVSEFPYPRFDLPDRTYVLGATTLDDLASPDWPYRSGLGWLPGDRDGIMPQLIWPADRSWCLSIEVDAPWTVVAGAPELVAELLSLPGIEGHAIGDPYRSRA
;
A
#
# COMPACT_ATOMS: atom_id res chain seq x y z
N MET A 1 10.04 -8.88 5.76
CA MET A 1 9.68 -8.11 6.97
C MET A 1 9.38 -9.08 8.11
N ASP A 2 9.49 -8.63 9.37
CA ASP A 2 9.05 -9.42 10.53
C ASP A 2 7.69 -8.90 10.99
N TRP A 3 6.65 -9.74 10.97
CA TRP A 3 5.27 -9.37 11.33
C TRP A 3 4.90 -9.73 12.76
N PHE A 4 5.78 -10.43 13.50
CA PHE A 4 5.57 -10.72 14.93
C PHE A 4 6.09 -9.58 15.80
N VAL A 5 5.46 -8.42 15.66
CA VAL A 5 5.90 -7.20 16.32
C VAL A 5 4.97 -6.82 17.47
N ASP A 6 5.55 -6.29 18.54
CA ASP A 6 4.81 -5.78 19.70
C ASP A 6 3.93 -4.57 19.29
N PRO A 7 2.59 -4.64 19.45
CA PRO A 7 1.68 -3.52 19.18
C PRO A 7 2.02 -2.24 19.96
N GLU A 8 2.73 -2.34 21.09
CA GLU A 8 3.16 -1.18 21.88
C GLU A 8 4.04 -0.21 21.06
N ARG A 9 4.67 -0.66 19.96
CA ARG A 9 5.36 0.22 19.00
C ARG A 9 4.46 1.30 18.42
N GLY A 10 3.16 1.01 18.25
CA GLY A 10 2.16 1.92 17.73
C GLY A 10 1.42 2.74 18.79
N ARG A 11 1.60 2.48 20.09
CA ARG A 11 0.81 3.11 21.17
C ARG A 11 0.77 4.64 21.11
N TRP A 12 1.86 5.27 20.69
CA TRP A 12 1.92 6.73 20.55
C TRP A 12 0.99 7.28 19.47
N LEU A 13 0.64 6.46 18.46
CA LEU A 13 -0.37 6.79 17.46
C LEU A 13 -1.77 6.72 18.07
N GLN A 14 -2.08 5.73 18.93
CA GLN A 14 -3.36 5.69 19.65
C GLN A 14 -3.60 6.92 20.52
N GLU A 15 -2.53 7.50 21.07
CA GLU A 15 -2.59 8.72 21.87
C GLU A 15 -2.76 10.00 21.03
N ARG A 16 -2.52 9.94 19.72
CA ARG A 16 -2.42 11.13 18.84
C ARG A 16 -3.31 11.10 17.61
N ILE A 17 -3.85 9.95 17.22
CA ILE A 17 -4.85 9.83 16.16
C ILE A 17 -6.23 9.93 16.82
N PRO A 18 -7.04 10.95 16.48
CA PRO A 18 -8.38 11.10 17.01
C PRO A 18 -9.34 10.07 16.38
N GLU A 19 -10.58 10.06 16.87
CA GLU A 19 -11.57 9.06 16.46
C GLU A 19 -11.86 9.05 14.96
N LEU A 20 -11.89 10.22 14.32
CA LEU A 20 -12.22 10.37 12.90
C LEU A 20 -11.18 11.21 12.16
N GLY A 21 -10.81 10.78 10.95
CA GLY A 21 -9.97 11.56 10.03
C GLY A 21 -8.91 10.72 9.32
N GLU A 22 -7.87 11.40 8.85
CA GLU A 22 -6.67 10.79 8.28
C GLU A 22 -5.98 9.89 9.33
N MET A 23 -5.21 8.87 8.95
CA MET A 23 -4.55 7.98 9.91
C MET A 23 -3.16 8.50 10.30
N VAL A 24 -3.06 9.79 10.63
CA VAL A 24 -1.80 10.50 10.87
C VAL A 24 -1.77 11.14 12.26
N PRO A 25 -0.66 11.12 13.02
CA PRO A 25 -0.66 11.66 14.39
C PRO A 25 -0.86 13.18 14.44
N THR A 26 -1.69 13.65 15.38
CA THR A 26 -1.79 15.08 15.76
C THR A 26 -0.52 15.57 16.45
N GLY A 27 -0.37 16.90 16.51
CA GLY A 27 0.70 17.56 17.29
C GLY A 27 2.10 17.45 16.68
N MET A 28 2.20 17.04 15.41
CA MET A 28 3.46 17.08 14.67
C MET A 28 3.72 18.50 14.15
N PRO A 29 4.99 18.93 14.00
CA PRO A 29 5.32 20.31 13.62
C PRO A 29 4.78 20.76 12.25
N ALA A 30 4.69 19.86 11.28
CA ALA A 30 4.20 20.13 9.94
C ALA A 30 3.55 18.89 9.30
N TYR A 31 2.70 19.15 8.31
CA TYR A 31 1.98 18.16 7.53
C TYR A 31 2.09 18.46 6.04
N GLY A 32 2.18 17.42 5.23
CA GLY A 32 2.13 17.51 3.78
C GLY A 32 1.32 16.38 3.17
N ARG A 33 0.65 16.65 2.07
CA ARG A 33 -0.13 15.68 1.31
C ARG A 33 0.52 15.47 -0.04
N ILE A 34 0.93 14.25 -0.32
CA ILE A 34 1.54 13.82 -1.57
C ILE A 34 0.49 13.08 -2.39
N LEU A 35 0.15 13.61 -3.55
CA LEU A 35 -0.88 13.10 -4.43
C LEU A 35 -0.30 11.96 -5.29
N HIS A 36 -0.99 10.83 -5.35
CA HIS A 36 -0.54 9.71 -6.17
C HIS A 36 -0.93 9.92 -7.62
N PRO A 37 -0.02 9.69 -8.58
CA PRO A 37 -0.33 9.90 -9.98
C PRO A 37 -1.41 8.93 -10.46
N ALA A 38 -2.28 9.41 -11.35
CA ALA A 38 -3.10 8.55 -12.17
C ALA A 38 -2.25 7.91 -13.28
N TYR A 39 -2.79 6.93 -13.98
CA TYR A 39 -2.09 6.29 -15.11
C TYR A 39 -2.97 6.24 -16.33
N GLU A 40 -2.44 6.68 -17.47
CA GLU A 40 -3.07 6.48 -18.77
C GLU A 40 -2.44 5.31 -19.49
N SER A 41 -3.26 4.42 -20.02
CA SER A 41 -2.84 3.30 -20.87
C SER A 41 -3.59 3.29 -22.21
N ASN A 42 -3.01 2.72 -23.25
CA ASN A 42 -3.70 2.56 -24.55
C ASN A 42 -3.72 1.10 -25.03
N ASP A 43 -4.49 0.86 -26.08
CA ASP A 43 -4.68 -0.49 -26.64
C ASP A 43 -3.37 -1.04 -27.30
N ASP A 44 -2.37 -0.17 -27.53
CA ASP A 44 -1.02 -0.54 -28.02
C ASP A 44 -0.06 -0.93 -26.87
N GLY A 45 -0.51 -0.84 -25.61
CA GLY A 45 0.27 -1.18 -24.42
C GLY A 45 1.22 -0.08 -23.95
N GLU A 46 1.07 1.15 -24.45
CA GLU A 46 1.78 2.30 -23.90
C GLU A 46 1.12 2.73 -22.59
N GLU A 47 1.93 3.06 -21.60
CA GLU A 47 1.49 3.52 -20.27
C GLU A 47 2.25 4.80 -19.90
N ARG A 48 1.56 5.74 -19.25
CA ARG A 48 2.18 6.95 -18.71
C ARG A 48 1.52 7.40 -17.41
N SER A 49 2.31 7.96 -16.50
CA SER A 49 1.77 8.64 -15.33
C SER A 49 1.19 10.00 -15.70
N VAL A 50 0.08 10.35 -15.04
CA VAL A 50 -0.62 11.62 -15.23
C VAL A 50 -0.76 12.31 -13.87
N ARG A 51 -0.33 13.56 -13.84
CA ARG A 51 -0.41 14.41 -12.64
C ARG A 51 -1.82 14.95 -12.42
N TRP A 52 -2.17 15.22 -11.18
CA TRP A 52 -3.44 15.83 -10.81
C TRP A 52 -3.59 17.20 -11.45
N ALA A 53 -2.54 18.02 -11.46
CA ALA A 53 -2.55 19.34 -12.10
C ALA A 53 -2.78 19.26 -13.62
N GLU A 54 -2.32 18.19 -14.26
CA GLU A 54 -2.61 17.95 -15.68
C GLU A 54 -4.10 17.66 -15.88
N LEU A 55 -4.68 16.78 -15.06
CA LEU A 55 -6.13 16.49 -15.10
C LEU A 55 -6.97 17.73 -14.78
N ALA A 56 -6.58 18.49 -13.76
CA ALA A 56 -7.25 19.74 -13.37
C ALA A 56 -7.25 20.76 -14.52
N THR A 57 -6.16 20.86 -15.27
CA THR A 57 -6.10 21.72 -16.47
C THR A 57 -7.12 21.28 -17.53
N ARG A 58 -7.35 19.98 -17.69
CA ARG A 58 -8.34 19.43 -18.64
C ARG A 58 -9.78 19.71 -18.20
N THR A 59 -10.05 19.70 -16.90
CA THR A 59 -11.40 19.94 -16.33
C THR A 59 -11.69 21.41 -16.01
N GLY A 60 -10.69 22.29 -16.12
CA GLY A 60 -10.82 23.71 -15.80
C GLY A 60 -10.75 24.01 -14.30
N THR A 61 -10.17 23.10 -13.51
CA THR A 61 -9.97 23.19 -12.06
C THR A 61 -8.49 23.51 -11.75
N THR A 62 -8.18 23.81 -10.49
CA THR A 62 -6.80 23.94 -9.97
C THR A 62 -6.59 23.01 -8.78
N VAL A 63 -5.35 22.50 -8.60
CA VAL A 63 -5.01 21.61 -7.49
C VAL A 63 -4.39 22.39 -6.34
N ASP A 64 -4.85 22.11 -5.13
CA ASP A 64 -4.33 22.58 -3.85
C ASP A 64 -4.35 21.46 -2.79
N GLY A 65 -4.04 21.80 -1.54
CA GLY A 65 -3.96 20.84 -0.43
C GLY A 65 -5.29 20.20 -0.03
N ASP A 66 -6.43 20.79 -0.38
CA ASP A 66 -7.77 20.30 -0.04
C ASP A 66 -8.45 19.58 -1.22
N THR A 67 -7.87 19.71 -2.43
CA THR A 67 -8.37 19.07 -3.65
C THR A 67 -8.55 17.57 -3.49
N GLN A 68 -9.66 17.06 -3.98
CA GLN A 68 -10.02 15.65 -3.92
C GLN A 68 -9.98 15.04 -5.32
N TRP A 69 -9.86 13.71 -5.41
CA TRP A 69 -9.78 13.04 -6.71
C TRP A 69 -11.02 13.33 -7.58
N TRP A 70 -12.21 13.34 -6.98
CA TRP A 70 -13.47 13.62 -7.68
C TRP A 70 -13.57 15.06 -8.23
N ASP A 71 -12.78 16.01 -7.73
CA ASP A 71 -12.78 17.39 -8.22
C ASP A 71 -12.07 17.53 -9.57
N ILE A 72 -11.20 16.57 -9.90
CA ILE A 72 -10.34 16.59 -11.09
C ILE A 72 -10.57 15.40 -12.03
N SER A 73 -11.24 14.35 -11.58
CA SER A 73 -11.56 13.19 -12.43
C SER A 73 -12.61 13.59 -13.48
N PRO A 74 -12.38 13.33 -14.79
CA PRO A 74 -13.32 13.71 -15.85
C PRO A 74 -14.74 13.13 -15.70
N ASP A 75 -14.87 12.00 -15.01
CA ASP A 75 -16.14 11.29 -14.76
C ASP A 75 -16.73 11.52 -13.36
N GLY A 76 -16.10 12.35 -12.53
CA GLY A 76 -16.49 12.52 -11.12
C GLY A 76 -15.99 11.42 -10.18
N GLY A 77 -15.05 10.58 -10.62
CA GLY A 77 -14.28 9.66 -9.76
C GLY A 77 -14.78 8.22 -9.72
N SER A 78 -15.56 7.79 -10.73
CA SER A 78 -16.32 6.53 -10.69
C SER A 78 -15.70 5.36 -11.46
N GLY A 79 -14.56 5.54 -12.12
CA GLY A 79 -13.79 4.42 -12.70
C GLY A 79 -12.90 4.81 -13.87
N GLN A 80 -12.45 3.79 -14.62
CA GLN A 80 -11.63 4.01 -15.81
C GLN A 80 -12.40 4.81 -16.86
N THR A 81 -11.81 5.90 -17.34
CA THR A 81 -12.43 6.76 -18.35
C THR A 81 -11.66 6.68 -19.66
N LYS A 82 -12.35 6.33 -20.77
CA LYS A 82 -11.73 6.34 -22.11
C LYS A 82 -11.86 7.71 -22.76
N SER A 83 -10.76 8.28 -23.23
CA SER A 83 -10.72 9.51 -24.02
C SER A 83 -9.59 9.46 -25.04
N ASP A 84 -9.86 9.85 -26.29
CA ASP A 84 -8.87 9.92 -27.38
C ASP A 84 -7.98 8.67 -27.54
N GLY A 85 -8.54 7.48 -27.30
CA GLY A 85 -7.82 6.20 -27.41
C GLY A 85 -7.01 5.80 -26.17
N TRP A 86 -7.01 6.63 -25.13
CA TRP A 86 -6.38 6.35 -23.84
C TRP A 86 -7.42 6.04 -22.77
N TRP A 87 -7.05 5.14 -21.87
CA TRP A 87 -7.77 4.78 -20.66
C TRP A 87 -7.10 5.48 -19.49
N LEU A 88 -7.80 6.43 -18.86
CA LEU A 88 -7.39 7.01 -17.60
C LEU A 88 -7.79 6.08 -16.47
N ASN A 89 -6.80 5.54 -15.76
CA ASN A 89 -6.94 4.72 -14.58
C ASN A 89 -6.72 5.61 -13.35
N PRO A 90 -7.67 5.63 -12.39
CA PRO A 90 -7.47 6.37 -11.17
C PRO A 90 -6.30 5.78 -10.37
N PRO A 91 -5.57 6.60 -9.60
CA PRO A 91 -4.70 6.08 -8.56
C PRO A 91 -5.49 5.20 -7.58
N GLN A 92 -4.85 4.17 -7.04
CA GLN A 92 -5.49 3.24 -6.13
C GLN A 92 -5.46 3.77 -4.69
N ASP A 93 -6.62 3.78 -4.04
CA ASP A 93 -6.75 4.12 -2.62
C ASP A 93 -5.98 3.12 -1.75
N GLY A 94 -5.31 3.60 -0.70
CA GLY A 94 -4.57 2.76 0.25
C GLY A 94 -3.32 2.11 -0.29
N TRP A 95 -2.91 2.50 -1.50
CA TRP A 95 -1.76 1.94 -2.20
C TRP A 95 -0.76 3.04 -2.54
N ILE A 96 0.51 2.68 -2.66
CA ILE A 96 1.56 3.59 -3.11
C ILE A 96 2.50 2.82 -4.04
N ASP A 97 2.92 3.45 -5.12
CA ASP A 97 3.91 2.85 -6.03
C ASP A 97 5.21 2.56 -5.24
N PRO A 98 5.74 1.32 -5.26
CA PRO A 98 7.01 1.00 -4.59
C PRO A 98 8.16 1.90 -5.03
N ALA A 99 8.19 2.36 -6.28
CA ALA A 99 9.18 3.32 -6.78
C ALA A 99 8.99 4.71 -6.15
N LEU A 100 7.74 5.13 -5.90
CA LEU A 100 7.39 6.36 -5.21
C LEU A 100 7.81 6.30 -3.73
N LEU A 101 7.45 5.23 -3.01
CA LEU A 101 7.89 5.03 -1.63
C LEU A 101 9.42 5.02 -1.52
N ARG A 102 10.10 4.33 -2.44
CA ARG A 102 11.56 4.30 -2.53
C ARG A 102 12.18 5.68 -2.75
N ALA A 103 11.52 6.56 -3.51
CA ALA A 103 12.00 7.93 -3.72
C ALA A 103 11.99 8.76 -2.43
N PHE A 104 11.12 8.44 -1.47
CA PHE A 104 11.09 9.10 -0.16
C PHE A 104 12.24 8.70 0.75
N VAL A 105 12.75 7.47 0.62
CA VAL A 105 13.70 6.87 1.57
C VAL A 105 14.94 7.74 1.85
N PRO A 106 15.65 8.32 0.86
CA PRO A 106 16.82 9.16 1.15
C PRO A 106 16.51 10.37 2.04
N VAL A 107 15.32 10.95 1.85
CA VAL A 107 14.83 12.07 2.66
C VAL A 107 14.46 11.57 4.06
N LEU A 108 13.63 10.52 4.16
CA LEU A 108 13.23 9.91 5.44
C LEU A 108 14.44 9.52 6.30
N TRP A 109 15.48 8.97 5.66
CA TRP A 109 16.74 8.58 6.30
C TRP A 109 17.44 9.76 6.97
N SER A 110 17.45 10.92 6.32
CA SER A 110 18.12 12.13 6.82
C SER A 110 17.39 12.79 7.99
N HIS A 111 16.13 12.40 8.24
CA HIS A 111 15.25 13.00 9.25
C HIS A 111 14.85 12.02 10.38
N THR A 112 15.59 10.93 10.57
CA THR A 112 15.45 10.03 11.74
C THR A 112 16.82 9.60 12.27
N ARG A 113 16.88 9.26 13.56
CA ARG A 113 18.07 8.67 14.20
C ARG A 113 17.99 7.15 14.31
N THR A 114 16.84 6.55 13.96
CA THR A 114 16.61 5.09 14.05
C THR A 114 16.17 4.53 12.70
N PRO A 115 16.94 4.73 11.62
CA PRO A 115 16.50 4.34 10.30
C PRO A 115 16.57 2.81 10.05
N GLU A 116 17.29 2.08 10.89
CA GLU A 116 17.32 0.62 10.98
C GLU A 116 16.16 0.03 11.80
N ASP A 117 15.30 0.88 12.40
CA ASP A 117 14.17 0.44 13.20
C ASP A 117 12.88 1.15 12.76
N ILE A 118 12.30 0.62 11.68
CA ILE A 118 11.07 1.13 11.07
C ILE A 118 9.93 0.18 11.37
N THR A 119 8.80 0.76 11.76
CA THR A 119 7.54 0.03 11.90
C THR A 119 6.66 0.35 10.71
N VAL A 120 6.04 -0.69 10.16
CA VAL A 120 5.00 -0.59 9.14
C VAL A 120 3.69 -1.12 9.72
N GLY A 121 2.56 -0.58 9.28
CA GLY A 121 1.23 -1.07 9.62
C GLY A 121 0.44 -1.39 8.36
N VAL A 122 -0.16 -2.56 8.31
CA VAL A 122 -1.07 -2.98 7.21
C VAL A 122 -2.48 -3.10 7.77
N TRP A 123 -3.44 -2.46 7.12
CA TRP A 123 -4.83 -2.47 7.55
C TRP A 123 -5.47 -3.84 7.29
N GLU A 124 -6.13 -4.43 8.30
CA GLU A 124 -6.76 -5.76 8.21
C GLU A 124 -7.84 -5.82 7.11
N GLY A 125 -8.46 -4.68 6.78
CA GLY A 125 -9.48 -4.56 5.74
C GLY A 125 -9.00 -4.88 4.31
N TRP A 126 -7.69 -4.97 4.07
CA TRP A 126 -7.12 -5.49 2.81
C TRP A 126 -7.21 -7.02 2.67
N GLY A 127 -7.90 -7.71 3.56
CA GLY A 127 -8.12 -9.15 3.45
C GLY A 127 -6.87 -9.95 3.77
N LEU A 128 -6.20 -9.62 4.89
CA LEU A 128 -5.09 -10.38 5.49
C LEU A 128 -5.57 -11.77 5.93
N THR A 129 -5.87 -12.65 4.99
CA THR A 129 -6.17 -14.06 5.25
C THR A 129 -4.86 -14.87 5.22
N ALA A 130 -4.81 -16.03 5.87
CA ALA A 130 -3.62 -16.91 5.83
C ALA A 130 -3.20 -17.34 4.40
N VAL A 131 -4.06 -17.09 3.41
CA VAL A 131 -3.86 -17.33 1.98
C VAL A 131 -3.34 -16.09 1.24
N SER A 132 -3.46 -14.89 1.83
CA SER A 132 -3.05 -13.61 1.23
C SER A 132 -1.54 -13.49 1.05
N THR A 133 -0.73 -14.32 1.71
CA THR A 133 0.70 -14.47 1.39
C THR A 133 0.94 -15.32 0.13
N SER A 134 -0.11 -15.75 -0.59
CA SER A 134 0.03 -16.53 -1.82
C SER A 134 -0.98 -16.27 -2.94
N LEU A 135 -2.11 -15.58 -2.77
CA LEU A 135 -3.06 -15.39 -3.88
C LEU A 135 -3.83 -14.05 -3.79
N PHE A 136 -3.56 -13.14 -4.72
CA PHE A 136 -4.53 -12.13 -5.17
C PHE A 136 -4.55 -12.05 -6.70
N PHE A 137 -5.40 -12.85 -7.31
CA PHE A 137 -6.11 -12.50 -8.53
C PHE A 137 -7.51 -13.09 -8.39
N VAL A 138 -8.55 -12.25 -8.42
CA VAL A 138 -9.51 -12.18 -9.53
C VAL A 138 -10.35 -10.94 -9.24
N GLY A 139 -10.15 -9.92 -10.08
CA GLY A 139 -11.02 -8.76 -10.16
C GLY A 139 -12.42 -9.17 -10.61
N ASP A 140 -13.36 -8.35 -10.17
CA ASP A 140 -14.78 -8.43 -10.43
C ASP A 140 -15.09 -8.67 -11.92
N ALA A 141 -15.66 -9.83 -12.23
CA ALA A 141 -16.24 -10.14 -13.53
C ALA A 141 -17.42 -11.08 -13.31
N GLU A 142 -18.57 -10.52 -12.92
CA GLU A 142 -19.84 -11.16 -13.18
C GLU A 142 -20.01 -11.33 -14.70
N SER A 143 -19.68 -12.51 -15.23
CA SER A 143 -20.25 -12.97 -16.50
C SER A 143 -20.28 -14.50 -16.60
N ASP A 144 -21.37 -14.96 -17.19
CA ASP A 144 -21.97 -16.29 -17.16
C ASP A 144 -21.24 -17.28 -18.09
N ALA A 145 -20.06 -17.78 -17.69
CA ALA A 145 -19.28 -18.79 -18.43
C ALA A 145 -18.49 -19.76 -17.51
N GLY A 146 -19.18 -20.36 -16.52
CA GLY A 146 -18.58 -21.12 -15.42
C GLY A 146 -18.19 -22.59 -15.70
N ALA A 147 -17.48 -22.91 -16.78
CA ALA A 147 -16.95 -24.28 -16.94
C ALA A 147 -15.57 -24.35 -17.60
N ASP A 148 -15.30 -23.51 -18.61
CA ASP A 148 -14.02 -23.55 -19.34
C ASP A 148 -12.90 -22.77 -18.63
N VAL A 149 -13.27 -21.78 -17.80
CA VAL A 149 -12.32 -20.99 -16.99
C VAL A 149 -11.77 -21.80 -15.82
N GLU A 150 -12.59 -22.64 -15.19
CA GLU A 150 -12.21 -23.45 -14.03
C GLU A 150 -11.14 -24.51 -14.40
N VAL A 151 -11.24 -25.07 -15.61
CA VAL A 151 -10.27 -26.04 -16.14
C VAL A 151 -8.94 -25.38 -16.51
N GLU A 152 -8.95 -24.18 -17.09
CA GLU A 152 -7.71 -23.44 -17.41
C GLU A 152 -7.02 -22.91 -16.13
N LEU A 153 -7.80 -22.52 -15.12
CA LEU A 153 -7.29 -22.14 -13.80
C LEU A 153 -6.68 -23.33 -13.06
N ASP A 154 -7.29 -24.52 -13.09
CA ASP A 154 -6.71 -25.74 -12.51
C ASP A 154 -5.43 -26.17 -13.22
N ARG A 155 -5.33 -25.94 -14.54
CA ARG A 155 -4.11 -26.21 -15.31
C ARG A 155 -2.98 -25.26 -14.92
N LEU A 156 -3.25 -23.96 -14.87
CA LEU A 156 -2.28 -22.94 -14.47
C LEU A 156 -1.84 -23.10 -13.01
N ARG A 157 -2.76 -23.53 -12.13
CA ARG A 157 -2.51 -23.87 -10.75
C ARG A 157 -1.55 -25.05 -10.60
N SER A 158 -1.83 -26.16 -11.31
CA SER A 158 -0.98 -27.35 -11.31
C SER A 158 0.44 -27.04 -11.83
N GLU A 159 0.54 -26.19 -12.85
CA GLU A 159 1.82 -25.74 -13.41
C GLU A 159 2.61 -24.84 -12.46
N ALA A 160 1.93 -23.94 -11.73
CA ALA A 160 2.54 -23.08 -10.72
C ALA A 160 3.01 -23.89 -9.50
N GLU A 161 2.22 -24.85 -9.03
CA GLU A 161 2.55 -25.74 -7.91
C GLU A 161 3.78 -26.62 -8.23
N ASP A 162 3.85 -27.18 -9.44
CA ASP A 162 4.98 -28.00 -9.89
C ASP A 162 6.24 -27.17 -10.20
N HIS A 163 6.09 -25.92 -10.60
CA HIS A 163 7.20 -24.98 -10.75
C HIS A 163 7.78 -24.57 -9.38
N GLN A 164 6.90 -24.33 -8.41
CA GLN A 164 7.25 -24.00 -7.03
C GLN A 164 7.96 -25.17 -6.33
N ARG A 165 7.43 -26.40 -6.48
CA ARG A 165 8.05 -27.65 -5.96
C ARG A 165 9.49 -27.82 -6.44
N ARG A 166 9.73 -27.67 -7.75
CA ARG A 166 11.07 -27.82 -8.36
C ARG A 166 12.07 -26.73 -7.93
N ARG A 167 11.60 -25.55 -7.54
CA ARG A 167 12.45 -24.44 -7.04
C ARG A 167 12.74 -24.52 -5.53
N LEU A 168 11.80 -25.03 -4.75
CA LEU A 168 11.96 -25.27 -3.30
C LEU A 168 13.01 -26.36 -3.03
N GLU A 169 13.07 -27.39 -3.89
CA GLU A 169 14.10 -28.45 -3.85
C GLU A 169 15.52 -27.91 -4.14
N ALA A 170 15.63 -26.74 -4.78
CA ALA A 170 16.90 -26.12 -5.18
C ALA A 170 17.46 -25.08 -4.19
N THR A 171 16.73 -24.71 -3.12
CA THR A 171 17.05 -23.51 -2.31
C THR A 171 17.14 -23.80 -0.81
N SER A 172 18.38 -23.72 -0.28
CA SER A 172 18.84 -23.63 1.13
C SER A 172 18.06 -24.34 2.29
N PRO A 173 18.76 -25.10 3.17
CA PRO A 173 18.18 -25.82 4.33
C PRO A 173 17.38 -25.03 5.37
N ARG A 174 17.30 -23.70 5.27
CA ARG A 174 16.52 -22.84 6.18
C ARG A 174 15.04 -22.73 5.78
N LEU A 175 14.72 -22.89 4.49
CA LEU A 175 13.34 -23.02 3.97
C LEU A 175 12.70 -24.36 4.36
N LEU A 176 13.50 -25.42 4.51
CA LEU A 176 13.06 -26.73 5.01
C LEU A 176 12.54 -26.66 6.46
N ARG A 177 12.88 -25.62 7.25
CA ARG A 177 12.27 -25.39 8.57
C ARG A 177 10.95 -24.63 8.54
N MET A 178 10.51 -24.13 7.38
CA MET A 178 9.13 -23.65 7.15
C MET A 178 8.18 -24.80 6.71
N GLN A 179 8.65 -26.05 6.62
CA GLN A 179 7.84 -27.22 6.23
C GLN A 179 6.84 -27.73 7.28
N GLU A 180 6.72 -27.10 8.45
CA GLU A 180 5.63 -27.42 9.38
C GLU A 180 4.35 -26.61 9.09
N PHE A 181 4.26 -25.96 7.93
CA PHE A 181 3.03 -25.33 7.48
C PHE A 181 2.15 -26.35 6.73
N ASP A 182 1.05 -26.71 7.38
CA ASP A 182 0.08 -27.72 6.99
C ASP A 182 -0.60 -27.37 5.65
N GLY A 183 -0.36 -28.15 4.60
CA GLY A 183 -0.90 -27.97 3.25
C GLY A 183 -2.43 -28.04 3.13
N THR A 184 -3.14 -28.35 4.22
CA THR A 184 -4.62 -28.32 4.27
C THR A 184 -5.20 -26.91 4.49
N VAL A 185 -4.36 -25.87 4.66
CA VAL A 185 -4.82 -24.48 4.82
C VAL A 185 -5.69 -24.00 3.65
N TRP A 186 -5.39 -24.44 2.42
CA TRP A 186 -6.22 -24.14 1.25
C TRP A 186 -7.61 -24.78 1.32
N GLU A 187 -7.68 -26.07 1.67
CA GLU A 187 -8.94 -26.81 1.81
C GLU A 187 -9.79 -26.27 2.97
N ARG A 188 -9.15 -25.81 4.06
CA ARG A 188 -9.81 -25.15 5.20
C ARG A 188 -10.32 -23.75 4.88
N ALA A 189 -9.54 -22.94 4.15
CA ALA A 189 -9.97 -21.60 3.71
C ALA A 189 -11.18 -21.68 2.77
N VAL A 190 -11.19 -22.64 1.84
CA VAL A 190 -12.34 -22.91 0.95
C VAL A 190 -13.52 -23.53 1.72
N ALA A 191 -13.27 -24.29 2.79
CA ALA A 191 -14.31 -24.82 3.67
C ALA A 191 -14.87 -23.79 4.68
N GLY A 192 -14.43 -22.53 4.63
CA GLY A 192 -14.89 -21.47 5.54
C GLY A 192 -14.27 -21.52 6.94
N ASP A 193 -13.23 -22.33 7.14
CA ASP A 193 -12.47 -22.47 8.39
C ASP A 193 -11.25 -21.54 8.33
N VAL A 194 -11.51 -20.24 8.25
CA VAL A 194 -10.47 -19.20 8.25
C VAL A 194 -9.98 -19.05 9.68
N SER A 195 -8.84 -19.67 10.04
CA SER A 195 -8.22 -19.39 11.33
C SER A 195 -7.80 -17.92 11.35
N GLU A 196 -8.20 -17.19 12.38
CA GLU A 196 -7.82 -15.80 12.64
C GLU A 196 -6.31 -15.59 12.42
N PHE A 197 -5.96 -14.46 11.80
CA PHE A 197 -4.57 -14.03 11.58
C PHE A 197 -3.81 -14.11 12.92
N PRO A 198 -2.72 -14.92 13.06
CA PRO A 198 -2.12 -15.24 14.36
C PRO A 198 -1.23 -14.11 14.91
N TYR A 199 -1.35 -12.90 14.38
CA TYR A 199 -0.49 -11.77 14.71
C TYR A 199 -1.20 -10.80 15.67
N PRO A 200 -0.45 -10.17 16.59
CA PRO A 200 -1.01 -9.15 17.46
C PRO A 200 -1.66 -8.01 16.66
N ARG A 201 -2.91 -7.71 16.99
CA ARG A 201 -3.65 -6.58 16.42
C ARG A 201 -3.23 -5.28 17.08
N PHE A 202 -3.15 -4.23 16.27
CA PHE A 202 -2.96 -2.86 16.69
C PHE A 202 -4.19 -2.05 16.31
N ASP A 203 -5.01 -1.71 17.30
CA ASP A 203 -6.27 -1.00 17.10
C ASP A 203 -6.04 0.52 17.13
N LEU A 204 -6.44 1.19 16.06
CA LEU A 204 -6.75 2.62 16.01
C LEU A 204 -8.28 2.81 16.05
N PRO A 205 -8.80 4.01 16.36
CA PRO A 205 -10.22 4.19 16.66
C PRO A 205 -11.21 3.58 15.66
N ASP A 206 -10.94 3.71 14.35
CA ASP A 206 -11.79 3.19 13.28
C ASP A 206 -11.14 2.06 12.46
N ARG A 207 -9.90 1.66 12.79
CA ARG A 207 -9.12 0.74 11.95
C ARG A 207 -8.21 -0.16 12.76
N THR A 208 -8.22 -1.44 12.43
CA THR A 208 -7.31 -2.44 13.01
C THR A 208 -6.19 -2.76 12.03
N TYR A 209 -4.96 -2.75 12.53
CA TYR A 209 -3.75 -3.01 11.76
C TYR A 209 -2.99 -4.21 12.30
N VAL A 210 -2.17 -4.80 11.44
CA VAL A 210 -1.06 -5.65 11.85
C VAL A 210 0.24 -4.90 11.64
N LEU A 211 1.12 -4.94 12.65
CA LEU A 211 2.41 -4.25 12.59
C LEU A 211 3.51 -5.18 12.10
N GLY A 212 4.40 -4.62 11.30
CA GLY A 212 5.64 -5.25 10.85
C GLY A 212 6.85 -4.38 11.17
N ALA A 213 8.02 -5.01 11.26
CA ALA A 213 9.31 -4.38 11.46
C ALA A 213 10.16 -4.55 10.20
N THR A 214 10.83 -3.47 9.83
CA THR A 214 11.70 -3.36 8.65
C THR A 214 12.76 -2.28 8.89
N THR A 215 13.55 -1.99 7.86
CA THR A 215 14.51 -0.88 7.83
C THR A 215 14.23 0.01 6.63
N LEU A 216 14.70 1.24 6.65
CA LEU A 216 14.65 2.09 5.47
C LEU A 216 15.47 1.50 4.31
N ASP A 217 16.57 0.80 4.58
CA ASP A 217 17.35 0.10 3.54
C ASP A 217 16.54 -1.00 2.84
N ASP A 218 15.71 -1.74 3.59
CA ASP A 218 14.81 -2.74 3.02
C ASP A 218 13.75 -2.05 2.14
N LEU A 219 13.09 -0.99 2.63
CA LEU A 219 12.11 -0.21 1.85
C LEU A 219 12.72 0.49 0.62
N ALA A 220 14.04 0.74 0.59
CA ALA A 220 14.74 1.27 -0.58
C ALA A 220 14.97 0.24 -1.68
N SER A 221 14.86 -1.06 -1.36
CA SER A 221 15.19 -2.16 -2.25
C SER A 221 14.06 -2.41 -3.25
N PRO A 222 14.29 -2.40 -4.57
CA PRO A 222 13.22 -2.55 -5.55
C PRO A 222 12.47 -3.90 -5.47
N ASP A 223 13.06 -4.90 -4.82
CA ASP A 223 12.49 -6.23 -4.60
C ASP A 223 11.86 -6.43 -3.21
N TRP A 224 11.84 -5.40 -2.35
CA TRP A 224 11.29 -5.50 -1.00
C TRP A 224 9.83 -5.99 -0.98
N PRO A 225 8.94 -5.60 -1.92
CA PRO A 225 7.57 -6.08 -1.90
C PRO A 225 7.50 -7.61 -1.96
N TYR A 226 8.32 -8.25 -2.82
CA TYR A 226 8.40 -9.71 -2.95
C TYR A 226 8.98 -10.41 -1.71
N ARG A 227 9.72 -9.69 -0.86
CA ARG A 227 10.30 -10.20 0.40
C ARG A 227 9.52 -9.79 1.63
N SER A 228 8.45 -9.00 1.46
CA SER A 228 7.68 -8.44 2.55
C SER A 228 6.90 -9.51 3.29
N GLY A 229 6.43 -10.55 2.60
CA GLY A 229 5.44 -11.50 3.11
C GLY A 229 3.99 -11.05 2.87
N LEU A 230 3.78 -9.97 2.10
CA LEU A 230 2.47 -9.43 1.74
C LEU A 230 1.87 -10.02 0.45
N GLY A 231 2.42 -11.14 -0.03
CA GLY A 231 1.86 -11.89 -1.16
C GLY A 231 2.29 -11.46 -2.55
N TRP A 232 3.18 -10.46 -2.69
CA TRP A 232 3.72 -10.05 -3.99
C TRP A 232 4.48 -11.18 -4.69
N LEU A 233 4.15 -11.43 -5.96
CA LEU A 233 4.78 -12.37 -6.87
C LEU A 233 5.52 -11.63 -8.00
N PRO A 234 6.65 -12.15 -8.52
CA PRO A 234 7.36 -11.51 -9.61
C PRO A 234 6.47 -11.31 -10.85
N GLY A 235 6.28 -10.04 -11.25
CA GLY A 235 5.41 -9.67 -12.36
C GLY A 235 4.11 -8.99 -11.94
N ASP A 236 3.76 -9.07 -10.66
CA ASP A 236 2.63 -8.32 -10.10
C ASP A 236 2.85 -6.81 -10.30
N ARG A 237 1.76 -6.13 -10.62
CA ARG A 237 1.73 -4.67 -10.82
C ARG A 237 1.00 -3.95 -9.69
N ASP A 238 0.24 -4.72 -8.91
CA ASP A 238 -0.59 -4.33 -7.79
C ASP A 238 -0.46 -5.38 -6.69
N GLY A 239 -0.55 -4.95 -5.43
CA GLY A 239 -0.35 -5.82 -4.28
C GLY A 239 -0.48 -5.05 -2.97
N ILE A 240 -0.61 -5.75 -1.85
CA ILE A 240 -0.77 -5.11 -0.55
C ILE A 240 0.46 -4.28 -0.22
N MET A 241 0.24 -3.02 0.16
CA MET A 241 1.26 -2.09 0.62
C MET A 241 1.02 -1.76 2.10
N PRO A 242 2.03 -1.32 2.86
CA PRO A 242 1.82 -0.75 4.18
C PRO A 242 1.07 0.59 4.08
N GLN A 243 0.14 0.81 5.01
CA GLN A 243 -0.63 2.05 5.11
C GLN A 243 -0.04 3.01 6.14
N LEU A 244 0.71 2.49 7.12
CA LEU A 244 1.38 3.30 8.12
C LEU A 244 2.87 2.99 8.09
N ILE A 245 3.72 4.00 8.17
CA ILE A 245 5.18 3.83 8.25
C ILE A 245 5.77 4.88 9.19
N TRP A 246 6.57 4.47 10.19
CA TRP A 246 7.25 5.40 11.09
C TRP A 246 8.53 4.80 11.69
N PRO A 247 9.52 5.62 12.09
CA PRO A 247 10.72 5.17 12.79
C PRO A 247 10.49 5.04 14.30
N ALA A 248 11.32 4.26 14.98
CA ALA A 248 11.24 4.07 16.43
C ALA A 248 11.38 5.37 17.25
N ASP A 249 12.14 6.37 16.75
CA ASP A 249 12.25 7.68 17.37
C ASP A 249 11.07 8.63 17.10
N ARG A 250 10.09 8.19 16.30
CA ARG A 250 8.82 8.87 16.01
C ARG A 250 9.01 10.27 15.41
N SER A 251 10.14 10.51 14.75
CA SER A 251 10.45 11.81 14.16
C SER A 251 9.52 12.18 12.99
N TRP A 252 8.95 11.17 12.33
CA TRP A 252 7.97 11.32 11.26
C TRP A 252 7.00 10.15 11.20
N CYS A 253 5.90 10.32 10.47
CA CYS A 253 4.94 9.26 10.15
C CYS A 253 4.38 9.49 8.75
N LEU A 254 4.30 8.42 7.97
CA LEU A 254 3.58 8.35 6.71
C LEU A 254 2.25 7.63 6.95
N SER A 255 1.17 8.24 6.47
CA SER A 255 -0.15 7.63 6.34
C SER A 255 -0.50 7.55 4.87
N ILE A 256 -0.48 6.35 4.29
CA ILE A 256 -1.03 6.08 2.97
C ILE A 256 -2.52 5.85 3.18
N GLU A 257 -3.32 6.84 2.78
CA GLU A 257 -4.74 6.88 3.11
C GLU A 257 -5.49 5.76 2.40
N VAL A 258 -6.30 5.01 3.12
CA VAL A 258 -6.96 3.80 2.59
C VAL A 258 -8.24 4.04 1.84
N ASP A 259 -8.83 5.21 2.04
CA ASP A 259 -10.05 5.64 1.32
C ASP A 259 -9.71 6.78 0.34
N ALA A 260 -8.42 6.93 0.00
CA ALA A 260 -7.96 8.04 -0.81
C ALA A 260 -6.60 7.81 -1.50
N PRO A 261 -6.37 8.42 -2.68
CA PRO A 261 -5.14 8.21 -3.43
C PRO A 261 -4.05 9.24 -3.09
N TRP A 262 -3.71 9.35 -1.80
CA TRP A 262 -2.60 10.20 -1.35
C TRP A 262 -1.90 9.65 -0.12
N THR A 263 -0.69 10.15 0.09
CA THR A 263 0.07 9.94 1.33
C THR A 263 0.13 11.23 2.11
N VAL A 264 -0.25 11.17 3.38
CA VAL A 264 -0.04 12.25 4.35
C VAL A 264 1.27 11.99 5.07
N VAL A 265 2.11 13.02 5.15
CA VAL A 265 3.37 13.01 5.87
C VAL A 265 3.27 13.96 7.04
N ALA A 266 3.59 13.50 8.23
CA ALA A 266 3.69 14.33 9.42
C ALA A 266 5.11 14.26 10.00
N GLY A 267 5.70 15.40 10.32
CA GLY A 267 7.09 15.47 10.75
C GLY A 267 7.61 16.89 10.92
N ALA A 268 8.93 17.04 10.88
CA ALA A 268 9.58 18.34 10.86
C ALA A 268 9.21 19.12 9.58
N PRO A 269 9.12 20.47 9.62
CA PRO A 269 8.83 21.27 8.43
C PRO A 269 9.84 21.04 7.29
N GLU A 270 11.11 20.83 7.64
CA GLU A 270 12.19 20.58 6.69
C GLU A 270 11.99 19.24 5.96
N LEU A 271 11.56 18.19 6.67
CA LEU A 271 11.23 16.90 6.07
C LEU A 271 10.10 17.04 5.04
N VAL A 272 9.01 17.70 5.44
CA VAL A 272 7.84 17.88 4.57
C VAL A 272 8.23 18.68 3.32
N ALA A 273 8.94 19.79 3.49
CA ALA A 273 9.40 20.61 2.38
C ALA A 273 10.33 19.84 1.43
N GLU A 274 11.24 19.03 1.96
CA GLU A 274 12.18 18.25 1.15
C GLU A 274 11.46 17.18 0.33
N LEU A 275 10.52 16.43 0.94
CA LEU A 275 9.70 15.44 0.22
C LEU A 275 8.86 16.09 -0.89
N LEU A 276 8.23 17.23 -0.60
CA LEU A 276 7.44 17.97 -1.60
C LEU A 276 8.28 18.58 -2.72
N SER A 277 9.60 18.70 -2.52
CA SER A 277 10.53 19.21 -3.53
C SER A 277 11.13 18.12 -4.44
N LEU A 278 10.87 16.84 -4.14
CA LEU A 278 11.42 15.72 -4.90
C LEU A 278 10.93 15.76 -6.36
N PRO A 279 11.82 15.52 -7.34
CA PRO A 279 11.43 15.48 -8.74
C PRO A 279 10.37 14.40 -8.99
N GLY A 280 9.29 14.78 -9.69
CA GLY A 280 8.20 13.85 -10.00
C GLY A 280 7.10 13.80 -8.95
N ILE A 281 7.34 14.35 -7.75
CA ILE A 281 6.34 14.43 -6.68
C ILE A 281 5.39 15.60 -6.93
N GLU A 282 4.11 15.34 -6.71
CA GLU A 282 3.06 16.35 -6.67
C GLU A 282 2.44 16.34 -5.29
N GLY A 283 2.34 17.49 -4.65
CA GLY A 283 1.82 17.58 -3.30
C GLY A 283 1.85 18.99 -2.73
N HIS A 284 1.23 19.15 -1.58
CA HIS A 284 1.02 20.43 -0.92
C HIS A 284 1.31 20.32 0.57
N ALA A 285 1.89 21.38 1.15
CA ALA A 285 1.85 21.53 2.59
C ALA A 285 0.40 21.76 3.02
N ILE A 286 -0.03 21.08 4.07
CA ILE A 286 -1.39 21.18 4.60
C ILE A 286 -1.34 21.61 6.07
N GLY A 287 -2.48 22.09 6.57
CA GLY A 287 -2.65 22.31 8.00
C GLY A 287 -2.68 20.98 8.77
N ASP A 288 -2.77 21.09 10.09
CA ASP A 288 -3.14 19.94 10.92
C ASP A 288 -4.51 19.41 10.44
N PRO A 289 -4.59 18.17 9.92
CA PRO A 289 -5.78 17.66 9.21
C PRO A 289 -7.02 17.56 10.10
N TYR A 290 -6.84 17.69 11.42
CA TYR A 290 -7.93 17.62 12.39
C TYR A 290 -8.37 19.00 12.88
N ARG A 291 -7.59 20.07 12.64
CA ARG A 291 -7.93 21.43 13.11
C ARG A 291 -8.99 22.13 12.27
N SER A 292 -9.25 21.66 11.05
CA SER A 292 -10.26 22.25 10.15
C SER A 292 -11.69 21.76 10.42
N ARG A 293 -11.90 20.80 11.34
CA ARG A 293 -13.21 20.18 11.62
C ARG A 293 -13.82 20.55 12.99
N ALA A 294 -13.28 21.56 13.69
CA ALA A 294 -13.78 22.04 14.99
C ALA A 294 -14.67 23.28 14.87
#